data_AF-A0A9Q8Y5J5-F1
#
_entry.id   AF-A0A9Q8Y5J5-F1
#
_cell.length_a   1.000
_cell.length_b   1.000
_cell.length_c   1.000
_cell.angle_alpha   90.00
_cell.angle_beta   90.00
_cell.angle_gamma   90.00
#
_symmetry.space_group_name_H-M   'P 1'
#
loop_
_entity.id
_entity.type
_entity.pdbx_description
1 polymer ?
#
loop_
_entity_poly.entity_id
_entity_poly.type
_entity_poly.pdbx_seq_one_letter_code
_entity_poly.pdbx_strand_id
1 'polypeptide(L)'
;MDFRLVAGGMFVALLCAIAIVLFAPRTEQYMSYSKYEWTISALRKRPGAQRQYVEACVSEYLPDLKDNALEGTPYSSRKEMAEDVCRRYFKVFIDGRLTFAEFNRSMYEELPFSVIEEAERREPRPPRSK
;
A
#
# COMPACT_ATOMS: atom_id res chain seq x y z
N MET A 1 -3.75 28.94 -46.99
CA MET A 1 -3.49 28.00 -45.88
C MET A 1 -4.60 26.97 -45.86
N ASP A 2 -4.30 25.72 -46.20
CA ASP A 2 -5.29 24.65 -46.32
C ASP A 2 -5.72 24.13 -44.95
N PHE A 3 -6.87 24.60 -44.47
CA PHE A 3 -7.49 24.18 -43.19
C PHE A 3 -7.67 22.66 -43.07
N ARG A 4 -7.76 21.94 -44.20
CA ARG A 4 -7.89 20.48 -44.24
C ARG A 4 -6.61 19.75 -43.79
N LEU A 5 -5.44 20.28 -44.10
CA LEU A 5 -4.15 19.73 -43.66
C LEU A 5 -3.93 19.95 -42.16
N VAL A 6 -4.36 21.11 -41.65
CA VAL A 6 -4.29 21.44 -40.22
C VAL A 6 -5.24 20.55 -39.40
N ALA A 7 -6.48 20.37 -39.86
CA ALA A 7 -7.46 19.51 -39.20
C ALA A 7 -7.04 18.03 -39.19
N GLY A 8 -6.46 17.54 -40.29
CA GLY A 8 -5.91 16.18 -40.38
C GLY A 8 -4.73 15.96 -39.42
N GLY A 9 -3.82 16.93 -39.34
CA GLY A 9 -2.68 16.86 -38.40
C GLY A 9 -3.10 16.85 -36.94
N MET A 10 -4.10 17.66 -36.56
CA MET A 10 -4.64 17.66 -35.19
C MET A 10 -5.32 16.34 -34.83
N PHE A 11 -6.03 15.72 -35.78
CA PHE A 11 -6.70 14.44 -35.55
C PHE A 11 -5.69 13.31 -35.31
N VAL A 12 -4.59 13.27 -36.06
CA VAL A 12 -3.52 12.29 -35.86
C VAL A 12 -2.83 12.52 -34.51
N ALA A 13 -2.54 13.76 -34.13
CA ALA A 13 -1.95 14.07 -32.83
C ALA A 13 -2.87 13.65 -31.66
N LEU A 14 -4.17 13.85 -31.79
CA LEU A 14 -5.16 13.43 -30.79
C LEU A 14 -5.20 11.89 -30.66
N LEU A 15 -5.19 11.17 -31.78
CA LEU A 15 -5.16 9.71 -31.79
C LEU A 15 -3.87 9.16 -31.18
N CYS A 16 -2.72 9.78 -31.46
CA CYS A 16 -1.45 9.42 -30.81
C CYS A 16 -1.48 9.69 -29.30
N ALA A 17 -2.05 10.81 -28.86
CA ALA A 17 -2.19 11.10 -27.42
C ALA A 17 -3.08 10.07 -26.72
N ILE A 18 -4.20 9.68 -27.34
CA ILE A 18 -5.10 8.64 -26.81
C ILE A 18 -4.38 7.28 -26.76
N ALA A 19 -3.63 6.93 -27.81
CA ALA A 19 -2.84 5.70 -27.83
C ALA A 19 -1.77 5.69 -26.72
N ILE A 20 -1.09 6.82 -26.48
CA ILE A 20 -0.15 6.94 -25.35
C ILE A 20 -0.88 6.76 -24.02
N VAL A 21 -2.06 7.35 -23.82
CA VAL A 21 -2.81 7.17 -22.56
C VAL A 21 -3.29 5.73 -22.36
N LEU A 22 -3.70 5.03 -23.43
CA LEU A 22 -4.22 3.67 -23.36
C LEU A 22 -3.13 2.59 -23.27
N PHE A 23 -1.97 2.83 -23.89
CA PHE A 23 -0.89 1.85 -24.01
C PHE A 23 0.38 2.23 -23.25
N ALA A 24 0.48 3.44 -22.68
CA ALA A 24 1.55 3.73 -21.74
C ALA A 24 1.39 2.79 -20.54
N PRO A 25 2.47 2.10 -20.12
CA PRO A 25 2.44 1.36 -18.87
C PRO A 25 2.00 2.35 -17.79
N ARG A 26 0.93 2.02 -17.06
CA ARG A 26 0.63 2.77 -15.85
C ARG A 26 1.89 2.69 -14.99
N THR A 27 2.61 3.80 -14.90
CA THR A 27 3.67 3.94 -13.91
C THR A 27 3.07 3.53 -12.58
N GLU A 28 3.62 2.49 -11.96
CA GLU A 28 3.22 2.02 -10.63
C GLU A 28 2.98 3.26 -9.77
N GLN A 29 1.72 3.47 -9.36
CA GLN A 29 1.34 4.67 -8.64
C GLN A 29 1.84 4.51 -7.21
N TYR A 30 3.13 4.78 -6.98
CA TYR A 30 3.68 4.94 -5.65
C TYR A 30 2.76 5.87 -4.87
N MET A 31 2.35 5.45 -3.67
CA MET A 31 1.57 6.33 -2.80
C MET A 31 2.39 7.60 -2.57
N SER A 32 1.78 8.78 -2.71
CA SER A 32 2.50 10.02 -2.39
C SER A 32 2.69 10.16 -0.88
N TYR A 33 3.77 10.83 -0.46
CA TYR A 33 4.01 11.10 0.97
C TYR A 33 2.84 11.83 1.64
N SER A 34 2.23 12.79 0.93
CA SER A 34 1.05 13.52 1.41
C SER A 34 -0.16 12.62 1.62
N LYS A 35 -0.38 11.63 0.74
CA LYS A 35 -1.47 10.65 0.86
C LYS A 35 -1.19 9.65 1.98
N TYR A 36 0.06 9.25 2.17
CA TYR A 36 0.49 8.42 3.29
C TYR A 36 0.21 9.11 4.64
N GLU A 37 0.66 10.36 4.83
CA GLU A 37 0.41 11.11 6.08
C GLU A 37 -1.09 11.35 6.32
N TRP A 38 -1.84 11.64 5.26
CA TRP A 38 -3.28 11.80 5.35
C TRP A 38 -3.98 10.51 5.78
N THR A 39 -3.57 9.37 5.22
CA THR A 39 -4.13 8.05 5.56
C THR A 39 -3.89 7.71 7.02
N ILE A 40 -2.68 7.91 7.54
CA ILE A 40 -2.37 7.68 8.96
C ILE A 40 -3.27 8.55 9.84
N SER A 41 -3.38 9.85 9.53
CA SER A 41 -4.23 10.77 10.29
C SER A 41 -5.72 10.36 10.25
N ALA A 42 -6.22 9.92 9.10
CA ALA A 42 -7.60 9.47 8.94
C ALA A 42 -7.89 8.19 9.72
N LEU A 43 -6.97 7.22 9.69
CA LEU A 43 -7.12 5.95 10.41
C LEU A 43 -7.08 6.13 11.93
N ARG A 44 -6.20 7.01 12.44
CA ARG A 44 -6.19 7.37 13.88
C ARG A 44 -7.54 7.89 14.37
N LYS A 45 -8.27 8.61 13.51
CA LYS A 45 -9.60 9.17 13.84
C LYS A 45 -10.74 8.13 13.74
N ARG A 46 -10.48 6.95 13.17
CA ARG A 46 -11.49 5.91 12.92
C ARG A 46 -10.97 4.53 13.35
N PRO A 47 -10.76 4.29 14.66
CA PRO A 47 -10.25 3.01 15.15
C PRO A 47 -11.16 1.83 14.77
N GLY A 48 -12.47 2.05 14.63
CA GLY A 48 -13.41 1.02 14.15
C GLY A 48 -13.18 0.56 12.71
N ALA A 49 -12.52 1.36 11.86
CA ALA A 49 -12.20 0.97 10.49
C ALA A 49 -11.01 0.00 10.43
N GLN A 50 -10.17 -0.07 11.47
CA GLN A 50 -8.98 -0.91 11.50
C GLN A 50 -9.31 -2.39 11.27
N ARG A 51 -10.44 -2.86 11.80
CA ARG A 51 -10.87 -4.25 11.62
C ARG A 51 -11.06 -4.63 10.15
N GLN A 52 -11.67 -3.75 9.36
CA GLN A 52 -11.90 -3.99 7.93
C GLN A 52 -10.57 -4.05 7.15
N TYR A 53 -9.60 -3.21 7.52
CA TYR A 53 -8.27 -3.24 6.91
C TYR A 53 -7.49 -4.51 7.27
N VAL A 54 -7.59 -4.97 8.52
CA VAL A 54 -6.99 -6.24 8.95
C VAL A 54 -7.62 -7.41 8.19
N GLU A 55 -8.96 -7.46 8.10
CA GLU A 55 -9.68 -8.51 7.38
C GLU A 55 -9.28 -8.54 5.89
N ALA A 56 -9.15 -7.39 5.24
CA ALA A 56 -8.67 -7.29 3.86
C ALA A 56 -7.22 -7.80 3.72
N CYS A 57 -6.31 -7.35 4.58
CA CYS A 57 -4.92 -7.81 4.58
C CYS A 57 -4.80 -9.32 4.79
N VAL A 58 -5.59 -9.91 5.69
CA VAL A 58 -5.59 -11.36 5.92
C VAL A 58 -6.05 -12.09 4.66
N SER A 59 -7.10 -11.60 3.99
CA SER A 59 -7.59 -12.21 2.76
C SER A 59 -6.57 -12.18 1.62
N GLU A 60 -5.74 -11.13 1.56
CA GLU A 60 -4.69 -10.98 0.54
C GLU A 60 -3.41 -11.75 0.91
N TYR A 61 -3.04 -11.78 2.19
CA TYR A 61 -1.79 -12.37 2.65
C TYR A 61 -1.86 -13.88 2.92
N LEU A 62 -3.01 -14.39 3.36
CA LEU A 62 -3.18 -15.80 3.70
C LEU A 62 -2.90 -16.77 2.52
N PRO A 63 -3.31 -16.47 1.27
CA PRO A 63 -2.96 -17.30 0.11
C PRO A 63 -1.45 -17.37 -0.17
N ASP A 64 -0.71 -16.30 0.14
CA ASP A 64 0.73 -16.20 -0.12
C ASP A 64 1.57 -16.92 0.95
N LEU A 65 0.99 -17.19 2.14
CA LEU A 65 1.62 -18.00 3.16
C LEU A 65 1.75 -19.46 2.72
N LYS A 66 2.98 -19.85 2.38
CA LYS A 66 3.37 -21.23 2.09
C LYS A 66 3.12 -22.15 3.29
N ASP A 67 2.95 -23.45 3.02
CA ASP A 67 2.65 -24.44 4.08
C ASP A 67 3.75 -24.56 5.15
N ASN A 68 5.01 -24.27 4.79
CA ASN A 68 6.13 -24.24 5.74
C ASN A 68 6.21 -22.95 6.56
N ALA A 69 5.34 -21.96 6.34
CA ALA A 69 5.37 -20.68 7.07
C ALA A 69 5.14 -20.86 8.59
N LEU A 70 4.55 -21.97 9.01
CA LEU A 70 4.34 -22.29 10.43
C LEU A 70 5.56 -22.88 11.12
N GLU A 71 6.53 -23.40 10.37
CA GLU A 71 7.68 -24.12 10.94
C GLU A 71 8.55 -23.16 11.78
N GLY A 72 8.78 -23.52 13.05
CA GLY A 72 9.55 -22.69 13.98
C GLY A 72 8.80 -21.46 14.53
N THR A 73 7.52 -21.29 14.20
CA THR A 73 6.68 -20.20 14.74
C THR A 73 5.78 -20.70 15.89
N PRO A 74 5.29 -19.81 16.77
CA PRO A 74 4.36 -20.19 17.84
C PRO A 74 2.91 -20.35 17.38
N TYR A 75 2.59 -20.11 16.11
CA TYR A 75 1.21 -20.06 15.62
C TYR A 75 0.66 -21.46 15.32
N SER A 76 -0.62 -21.67 15.65
CA SER A 76 -1.29 -22.96 15.45
C SER A 76 -1.85 -23.14 14.03
N SER A 77 -2.03 -22.05 13.28
CA SER A 77 -2.53 -22.06 11.91
C SER A 77 -2.04 -20.88 11.08
N ARG A 78 -2.00 -21.04 9.75
CA ARG A 78 -1.63 -19.95 8.81
C ARG A 78 -2.56 -18.76 8.93
N LYS A 79 -3.84 -19.00 9.23
CA LYS A 79 -4.84 -17.96 9.45
C LYS A 79 -4.54 -17.15 10.72
N GLU A 80 -4.23 -17.82 11.82
CA GLU A 80 -3.86 -17.15 13.07
C GLU A 80 -2.61 -16.28 12.89
N MET A 81 -1.60 -16.81 12.19
CA MET A 81 -0.39 -16.08 11.83
C MET A 81 -0.71 -14.84 10.98
N ALA A 82 -1.49 -14.99 9.90
CA ALA A 82 -1.88 -13.88 9.04
C ALA A 82 -2.64 -12.78 9.80
N GLU A 83 -3.61 -13.17 10.63
CA GLU A 83 -4.38 -12.22 11.45
C GLU A 83 -3.49 -11.43 12.39
N ASP A 84 -2.57 -12.10 13.08
CA ASP A 84 -1.67 -11.43 14.01
C ASP A 84 -0.71 -10.47 13.33
N VAL A 85 -0.13 -10.90 12.21
CA VAL A 85 0.78 -10.11 11.39
C VAL A 85 0.08 -8.86 10.86
N CYS A 86 -1.07 -9.02 10.20
CA CYS A 86 -1.81 -7.90 9.64
C CYS A 86 -2.21 -6.91 10.73
N ARG A 87 -2.62 -7.40 11.90
CA ARG A 87 -2.93 -6.57 13.08
C ARG A 87 -1.70 -5.78 13.55
N ARG A 88 -0.54 -6.43 13.68
CA ARG A 88 0.72 -5.76 14.08
C ARG A 88 1.17 -4.73 13.06
N TYR A 89 1.13 -5.07 11.77
CA TYR A 89 1.43 -4.17 10.67
C TYR A 89 0.60 -2.88 10.71
N PHE A 90 -0.74 -3.00 10.77
CA PHE A 90 -1.59 -1.81 10.83
C PHE A 90 -1.40 -1.02 12.12
N LYS A 91 -1.07 -1.68 13.24
CA LYS A 91 -0.75 -0.97 14.48
C LYS A 91 0.48 -0.10 14.33
N VAL A 92 1.61 -0.64 13.83
CA VAL A 92 2.83 0.16 13.63
C VAL A 92 2.66 1.24 12.56
N PHE A 93 1.85 0.99 11.53
CA PHE A 93 1.50 1.97 10.51
C PHE A 93 0.67 3.12 11.08
N ILE A 94 -0.41 2.82 11.80
CA ILE A 94 -1.28 3.84 12.42
C ILE A 94 -0.52 4.62 13.50
N ASP A 95 0.32 3.96 14.30
CA ASP A 95 1.21 4.63 15.26
C ASP A 95 2.27 5.50 14.57
N GLY A 96 2.41 5.42 13.24
CA GLY A 96 3.38 6.18 12.46
C GLY A 96 4.82 5.74 12.69
N ARG A 97 5.02 4.51 13.18
CA ARG A 97 6.34 3.90 13.41
C ARG A 97 6.94 3.29 12.15
N LEU A 98 6.07 2.88 11.22
CA LEU A 98 6.47 2.49 9.87
C LEU A 98 6.76 3.74 9.05
N THR A 99 7.94 3.84 8.44
CA THR A 99 8.28 4.97 7.57
C THR A 99 7.55 4.89 6.23
N PHE A 100 7.51 6.00 5.50
CA PHE A 100 6.93 6.05 4.16
C PHE A 100 7.65 5.10 3.17
N ALA A 101 8.97 5.01 3.26
CA ALA A 101 9.75 4.11 2.40
C ALA A 101 9.43 2.63 2.69
N GLU A 102 9.35 2.24 3.96
CA GLU A 102 8.99 0.88 4.36
C GLU A 102 7.56 0.53 3.95
N PHE A 103 6.62 1.46 4.14
CA PHE A 103 5.23 1.29 3.71
C PHE A 103 5.09 1.15 2.19
N ASN A 104 5.78 2.00 1.43
CA ASN A 104 5.76 1.90 -0.03
C ASN A 104 6.38 0.59 -0.49
N ARG A 105 7.48 0.15 0.13
CA ARG A 105 8.09 -1.13 -0.19
C ARG A 105 7.13 -2.29 0.05
N SER A 106 6.43 -2.30 1.18
CA SER A 106 5.45 -3.36 1.50
C SER A 106 4.20 -3.38 0.63
N MET A 107 3.94 -2.34 -0.17
CA MET A 107 2.84 -2.35 -1.14
C MET A 107 3.17 -3.13 -2.41
N TYR A 108 4.45 -3.35 -2.70
CA TYR A 108 4.91 -3.95 -3.96
C TYR A 108 5.80 -5.17 -3.76
N GLU A 109 6.37 -5.34 -2.56
CA GLU A 109 7.18 -6.48 -2.16
C GLU A 109 6.53 -7.21 -0.98
N GLU A 110 6.82 -8.51 -0.87
CA GLU A 110 6.42 -9.33 0.27
C GLU A 110 6.89 -8.68 1.58
N LEU A 111 5.96 -8.49 2.51
CA LEU A 111 6.20 -7.71 3.71
C LEU A 111 7.13 -8.48 4.67
N PRO A 112 8.39 -8.03 4.90
CA PRO A 112 9.29 -8.78 5.77
C PRO A 112 8.84 -8.60 7.22
N PHE A 113 8.59 -9.69 7.94
CA PHE A 113 8.24 -9.63 9.38
C PHE A 113 9.23 -8.80 10.20
N SER A 114 10.51 -8.85 9.84
CA SER A 114 11.57 -8.07 10.48
C SER A 114 11.34 -6.56 10.42
N VAL A 115 10.64 -6.05 9.40
CA VAL A 115 10.29 -4.62 9.29
C VAL A 115 9.24 -4.24 10.32
N ILE A 116 8.26 -5.11 10.58
CA ILE A 116 7.26 -4.89 11.64
C ILE A 116 7.94 -4.89 13.00
N GLU A 117 8.77 -5.89 13.28
CA GLU A 117 9.47 -6.03 14.57
C GLU A 117 10.37 -4.83 14.86
N GLU A 118 11.11 -4.36 13.86
CA GLU A 118 11.95 -3.17 14.02
C GLU A 118 11.11 -1.90 14.17
N ALA A 119 9.98 -1.79 13.47
CA ALA A 119 9.05 -0.67 13.65
C ALA A 119 8.42 -0.66 15.05
N GLU A 120 8.12 -1.82 15.65
CA GLU A 120 7.55 -1.91 17.00
C GLU A 120 8.49 -1.35 18.08
N ARG A 121 9.81 -1.39 17.86
CA ARG A 121 10.83 -0.84 18.77
C ARG A 121 10.90 0.68 18.76
N ARG A 122 10.35 1.33 17.74
CA ARG A 122 10.37 2.79 17.60
C ARG A 122 9.28 3.42 18.45
N GLU A 123 9.51 4.64 18.89
CA GLU A 123 8.47 5.42 19.58
C GLU A 123 7.32 5.77 18.61
N PRO A 124 6.06 5.71 19.07
CA PRO A 124 4.92 6.20 18.29
C PRO A 124 5.13 7.65 17.88
N ARG A 125 4.81 7.96 16.63
CA ARG A 125 4.91 9.34 16.15
C ARG A 125 3.67 10.11 16.58
N PRO A 126 3.81 11.24 17.30
CA PRO A 126 2.66 12.05 17.68
C PRO A 126 1.90 12.50 16.43
N PRO A 127 0.57 12.72 16.52
CA PRO A 127 -0.18 13.29 15.42
C PRO A 127 0.46 14.61 15.04
N ARG A 128 0.74 14.83 13.75
CA ARG A 128 1.06 16.18 13.28
C ARG A 128 -0.16 17.04 13.54
N SER A 129 -0.05 17.97 14.50
CA SER A 129 -0.95 19.11 14.62
C SER A 129 -0.81 19.90 13.33
N LYS A 130 -1.89 19.93 12.54
CA LYS A 130 -2.04 20.93 11.48
C LYS A 130 -2.44 22.25 12.10
#